data_AF-A0A5D0UP34-F1
#
_entry.id   AF-A0A5D0UP34-F1
#
_cell.length_a   1.000
_cell.length_b   1.000
_cell.length_c   1.000
_cell.angle_alpha   90.00
_cell.angle_beta   90.00
_cell.angle_gamma   90.00
#
_symmetry.space_group_name_H-M   'P 1'
#
loop_
_entity.id
_entity.type
_entity.pdbx_description
1 polymer ?
#
loop_
_entity_poly.entity_id
_entity_poly.type
_entity_poly.pdbx_seq_one_letter_code
_entity_poly.pdbx_strand_id
1 'polypeptide(L)'
;MPAVNMSGTWQFTVVDKESLYAQRLVFSGDVQKILELQVGMSASASGRRWRLRFEHNRGDGVWRPNVSVEAGAIVRCGNHFQRLITTKDVYWTGDREHDDLKLLLTRPASAGAPEEGVDGVPFAVDVDLYELPEPLALPPVDSPDATQERLRSYRQPGSAGTPLRRRSF
;
A
#
# COMPACT_ATOMS: atom_id res chain seq x y z
N MET A 1 -1.77 6.85 11.17
CA MET A 1 -1.64 5.73 10.18
C MET A 1 -1.63 6.32 8.77
N PRO A 2 -0.70 5.94 7.88
CA PRO A 2 -0.57 6.55 6.56
C PRO A 2 -1.84 6.41 5.71
N ALA A 3 -2.28 7.52 5.12
CA ALA A 3 -3.47 7.56 4.27
C ALA A 3 -3.43 8.74 3.30
N VAL A 4 -4.19 8.65 2.21
CA VAL A 4 -4.31 9.72 1.21
C VAL A 4 -5.74 10.25 1.18
N ASN A 5 -5.91 11.55 1.44
CA ASN A 5 -7.21 12.22 1.33
C ASN A 5 -7.49 12.57 -0.13
N MET A 6 -8.74 12.38 -0.54
CA MET A 6 -9.17 12.44 -1.93
C MET A 6 -10.51 13.17 -2.06
N SER A 7 -10.70 13.82 -3.21
CA SER A 7 -11.95 14.47 -3.59
C SER A 7 -12.21 14.31 -5.09
N GLY A 8 -13.48 14.37 -5.45
CA GLY A 8 -13.94 14.18 -6.83
C GLY A 8 -13.84 12.73 -7.30
N THR A 9 -13.87 12.59 -8.62
CA THR A 9 -13.83 11.30 -9.30
C THR A 9 -12.42 10.97 -9.75
N TRP A 10 -11.95 9.78 -9.39
CA TRP A 10 -10.67 9.25 -9.82
C TRP A 10 -10.82 7.82 -10.32
N GLN A 11 -10.11 7.50 -11.38
CA GLN A 11 -9.77 6.13 -11.76
C GLN A 11 -8.42 5.81 -11.13
N PHE A 12 -8.26 4.56 -10.68
CA PHE A 12 -7.01 4.05 -10.14
C PHE A 12 -6.66 2.77 -10.89
N THR A 13 -5.38 2.61 -11.16
CA THR A 13 -4.80 1.47 -11.84
C THR A 13 -3.56 1.02 -11.07
N VAL A 14 -3.51 -0.26 -10.70
CA VAL A 14 -2.30 -0.85 -10.11
C VAL A 14 -1.30 -1.05 -11.24
N VAL A 15 -0.25 -0.23 -11.27
CA VAL A 15 0.74 -0.25 -12.35
C VAL A 15 1.91 -1.17 -12.03
N ASP A 16 2.18 -1.41 -10.75
CA ASP A 16 3.24 -2.29 -10.31
C ASP A 16 2.97 -2.81 -8.90
N LYS A 17 3.50 -3.99 -8.58
CA LYS A 17 3.40 -4.63 -7.28
C LYS A 17 4.56 -5.61 -7.10
N GLU A 18 5.57 -5.19 -6.35
CA GLU A 18 6.73 -6.02 -6.00
C GLU A 18 6.52 -6.79 -4.69
N SER A 19 5.58 -6.34 -3.85
CA SER A 19 5.28 -6.98 -2.57
C SER A 19 4.86 -8.45 -2.73
N LEU A 20 5.41 -9.31 -1.88
CA LEU A 20 5.02 -10.72 -1.78
C LEU A 20 3.71 -10.93 -1.02
N TYR A 21 3.24 -9.93 -0.28
CA TYR A 21 2.03 -10.01 0.53
C TYR A 21 0.78 -9.64 -0.27
N ALA A 22 -0.37 -10.19 0.11
CA ALA A 22 -1.63 -9.72 -0.46
C ALA A 22 -1.82 -8.24 -0.08
N GLN A 23 -2.22 -7.41 -1.04
CA GLN A 23 -2.40 -5.97 -0.85
C GLN A 23 -3.87 -5.62 -1.09
N ARG A 24 -4.41 -4.68 -0.32
CA ARG A 24 -5.74 -4.13 -0.55
C ARG A 24 -5.79 -2.62 -0.32
N LEU A 25 -6.74 -2.01 -1.02
CA LEU A 25 -7.12 -0.62 -0.87
C LEU A 25 -8.42 -0.54 -0.06
N VAL A 26 -8.42 0.26 1.00
CA VAL A 26 -9.59 0.51 1.84
C VAL A 26 -10.02 1.97 1.66
N PHE A 27 -11.25 2.14 1.21
CA PHE A 27 -11.90 3.43 1.02
C PHE A 27 -12.74 3.77 2.25
N SER A 28 -12.69 5.04 2.67
CA SER A 28 -13.51 5.55 3.78
C SER A 28 -13.97 6.98 3.51
N GLY A 29 -15.00 7.45 4.23
CA GLY A 29 -15.67 8.73 3.99
C GLY A 29 -16.90 8.54 3.10
N ASP A 30 -17.08 9.40 2.10
CA ASP A 30 -18.19 9.31 1.14
C ASP A 30 -18.16 8.01 0.31
N VAL A 31 -17.00 7.37 0.23
CA VAL A 31 -16.80 6.09 -0.45
C VAL A 31 -16.46 5.04 0.60
N GLN A 32 -17.24 3.96 0.67
CA GLN A 32 -16.97 2.80 1.52
C GLN A 32 -16.83 1.54 0.67
N LYS A 33 -15.58 1.09 0.50
CA LYS A 33 -15.24 -0.02 -0.38
C LYS A 33 -13.93 -0.64 0.07
N ILE A 34 -13.76 -1.93 -0.21
CA ILE A 34 -12.48 -2.62 -0.09
C ILE A 34 -12.17 -3.27 -1.43
N LEU A 35 -10.92 -3.17 -1.86
CA LEU A 35 -10.45 -3.71 -3.12
C LEU A 35 -9.13 -4.45 -2.90
N GLU A 36 -9.11 -5.76 -3.12
CA GLU A 36 -7.84 -6.48 -3.22
C GLU A 36 -7.15 -6.13 -4.55
N LEU A 37 -5.84 -5.92 -4.48
CA LEU A 37 -5.05 -5.32 -5.54
C LEU A 37 -4.22 -6.36 -6.26
N GLN A 38 -4.30 -6.32 -7.59
CA GLN A 38 -3.50 -7.13 -8.52
C GLN A 38 -2.98 -6.21 -9.62
N VAL A 39 -1.82 -6.50 -10.20
CA VAL A 39 -1.25 -5.69 -11.30
C VAL A 39 -2.23 -5.62 -12.47
N GLY A 40 -2.39 -4.43 -13.05
CA GLY A 40 -3.33 -4.15 -14.14
C GLY A 40 -4.78 -3.94 -13.68
N MET A 41 -5.11 -4.25 -12.42
CA MET A 41 -6.43 -4.01 -11.87
C MET A 41 -6.75 -2.52 -11.89
N SER A 42 -7.95 -2.20 -12.36
CA SER A 42 -8.45 -0.82 -12.39
C SER A 42 -9.81 -0.72 -11.74
N ALA A 43 -10.04 0.39 -11.04
CA ALA A 43 -11.34 0.73 -10.47
C ALA A 43 -11.53 2.25 -10.48
N SER A 44 -12.72 2.70 -10.11
CA SER A 44 -13.01 4.11 -9.91
C SER A 44 -13.77 4.34 -8.61
N ALA A 45 -13.67 5.55 -8.09
CA ALA A 45 -14.51 6.05 -7.01
C ALA A 45 -14.75 7.54 -7.20
N SER A 46 -15.88 7.99 -6.65
CA SER A 46 -16.31 9.37 -6.69
C SER A 46 -16.91 9.72 -5.34
N GLY A 47 -16.53 10.87 -4.80
CA GLY A 47 -17.06 11.41 -3.56
C GLY A 47 -16.54 12.83 -3.36
N ARG A 48 -17.18 13.59 -2.46
CA ARG A 48 -16.73 14.95 -2.16
C ARG A 48 -15.52 14.90 -1.23
N ARG A 49 -15.55 14.03 -0.22
CA ARG A 49 -14.44 13.78 0.71
C ARG A 49 -14.33 12.30 1.05
N TRP A 50 -13.22 11.69 0.67
CA TRP A 50 -12.95 10.29 0.95
C TRP A 50 -11.45 10.08 1.14
N ARG A 51 -11.07 8.91 1.66
CA ARG A 51 -9.69 8.59 2.03
C ARG A 51 -9.32 7.19 1.59
N LEU A 52 -8.07 7.03 1.17
CA LEU A 52 -7.43 5.78 0.82
C LEU A 52 -6.47 5.32 1.91
N ARG A 53 -6.64 4.08 2.36
CA ARG A 53 -5.66 3.36 3.18
C ARG A 53 -5.19 2.13 2.43
N PHE A 54 -3.91 1.82 2.60
CA PHE A 54 -3.25 0.67 1.98
C PHE A 54 -2.95 -0.33 3.08
N GLU A 55 -3.36 -1.56 2.86
CA GLU A 55 -3.19 -2.63 3.84
C GLU A 55 -2.60 -3.89 3.18
N HIS A 56 -1.81 -4.61 3.96
CA HIS A 56 -1.22 -5.88 3.55
C HIS A 56 -1.61 -7.02 4.49
N ASN A 57 -1.55 -8.24 3.98
CA ASN A 57 -1.76 -9.47 4.74
C ASN A 57 -0.61 -10.44 4.45
N ARG A 58 0.03 -10.92 5.52
CA ARG A 58 1.21 -11.80 5.45
C ARG A 58 0.87 -13.28 5.26
N GLY A 59 -0.39 -13.59 4.97
CA GLY A 59 -0.94 -14.95 4.88
C GLY A 59 -1.55 -15.47 6.18
N ASP A 60 -1.66 -14.63 7.21
CA ASP A 60 -2.19 -14.99 8.53
C ASP A 60 -3.66 -14.56 8.76
N GLY A 61 -4.30 -14.01 7.72
CA GLY A 61 -5.69 -13.55 7.80
C GLY A 61 -5.86 -12.16 8.44
N VAL A 62 -4.78 -11.55 8.94
CA VAL A 62 -4.81 -10.23 9.57
C VAL A 62 -4.32 -9.16 8.61
N TRP A 63 -5.17 -8.19 8.34
CA TRP A 63 -4.83 -7.02 7.52
C TRP A 63 -4.22 -5.92 8.36
N ARG A 64 -3.10 -5.37 7.88
CA ARG A 64 -2.29 -4.38 8.59
C ARG A 64 -2.07 -3.18 7.69
N PRO A 65 -2.03 -1.95 8.23
CA PRO A 65 -1.64 -0.79 7.44
C PRO A 65 -0.22 -0.96 6.89
N ASN A 66 0.01 -0.47 5.69
CA ASN A 66 1.35 -0.31 5.14
C ASN A 66 2.14 0.70 5.98
N VAL A 67 3.43 0.41 6.21
CA VAL A 67 4.29 1.25 7.05
C VAL A 67 4.55 2.62 6.44
N SER A 68 4.47 2.75 5.12
CA SER A 68 4.60 4.03 4.45
C SER A 68 3.75 4.12 3.18
N VAL A 69 3.28 5.34 2.90
CA VAL A 69 2.52 5.72 1.72
C VAL A 69 3.00 7.09 1.28
N GLU A 70 3.50 7.18 0.06
CA GLU A 70 3.97 8.41 -0.55
C GLU A 70 3.06 8.76 -1.73
N ALA A 71 2.49 9.96 -1.69
CA ALA A 71 1.62 10.45 -2.74
C ALA A 71 2.34 11.55 -3.52
N GLY A 72 2.80 11.23 -4.73
CA GLY A 72 3.50 12.16 -5.60
C GLY A 72 2.65 13.38 -5.96
N ALA A 73 3.26 14.36 -6.64
CA ALA A 73 2.54 15.54 -7.10
C ALA A 73 1.42 15.16 -8.10
N ILE A 74 0.36 15.96 -8.15
CA ILE A 74 -0.62 15.86 -9.23
C ILE A 74 -0.06 16.60 -10.43
N VAL A 75 0.12 15.88 -11.54
CA VAL A 75 0.64 16.42 -12.79
C VAL A 75 -0.43 16.43 -13.86
N ARG A 76 -0.43 17.46 -14.71
CA ARG A 76 -1.32 17.51 -15.88
C ARG A 76 -0.64 16.85 -17.07
N CYS A 77 -1.25 15.80 -17.60
CA CYS A 77 -0.82 15.06 -18.78
C CYS A 77 -1.91 15.17 -19.85
N GLY A 78 -1.79 16.17 -20.73
CA GLY A 78 -2.79 16.45 -21.77
C GLY A 78 -4.16 16.81 -21.19
N ASN A 79 -5.16 15.99 -21.50
CA ASN A 79 -6.55 16.15 -21.04
C ASN A 79 -6.84 15.41 -19.71
N HIS A 80 -5.81 14.92 -19.01
CA HIS A 80 -5.94 14.26 -17.72
C HIS A 80 -5.05 14.90 -16.66
N PHE A 81 -5.46 14.77 -15.41
CA PHE A 81 -4.58 14.88 -14.26
C PHE A 81 -4.17 13.47 -13.82
N GLN A 82 -2.92 13.32 -13.42
CA GLN A 82 -2.34 12.06 -12.96
C GLN A 82 -1.64 12.25 -11.63
N ARG A 83 -1.64 11.20 -10.80
CA ARG A 83 -0.88 11.14 -9.55
C ARG A 83 -0.39 9.72 -9.35
N LEU A 84 0.89 9.56 -9.01
CA LEU A 84 1.42 8.27 -8.59
C LEU A 84 1.40 8.18 -7.07
N ILE A 85 0.88 7.08 -6.54
CA ILE A 85 1.03 6.70 -5.14
C ILE A 85 1.95 5.49 -5.07
N THR A 86 2.95 5.55 -4.23
CA THR A 86 3.86 4.44 -3.93
C THR A 86 3.73 4.07 -2.46
N THR A 87 3.94 2.80 -2.12
CA THR A 87 3.79 2.33 -0.73
C THR A 87 4.90 1.38 -0.34
N LYS A 88 5.11 1.25 0.97
CA LYS A 88 5.92 0.20 1.59
C LYS A 88 5.06 -0.57 2.59
N ASP A 89 4.99 -1.88 2.47
CA ASP A 89 4.24 -2.73 3.38
C ASP A 89 5.00 -2.97 4.70
N VAL A 90 6.30 -3.26 4.61
CA VAL A 90 7.25 -3.49 5.70
C VAL A 90 8.64 -3.08 5.22
N TYR A 91 9.44 -2.46 6.07
CA TYR A 91 10.86 -2.23 5.79
C TYR A 91 11.71 -3.42 6.21
N TRP A 92 12.49 -3.94 5.27
CA TRP A 92 13.53 -4.93 5.50
C TRP A 92 14.90 -4.26 5.61
N THR A 93 15.86 -5.00 6.17
CA THR A 93 17.26 -4.54 6.21
C THR A 93 17.77 -4.38 4.79
N GLY A 94 18.17 -3.15 4.42
CA GLY A 94 18.68 -2.81 3.10
C GLY A 94 17.66 -2.13 2.18
N ASP A 95 16.39 -2.01 2.59
CA ASP A 95 15.38 -1.28 1.82
C ASP A 95 15.70 0.22 1.77
N ARG A 96 15.45 0.82 0.61
CA ARG A 96 15.71 2.26 0.37
C ARG A 96 14.54 3.00 -0.25
N GLU A 97 13.55 2.31 -0.81
CA GLU A 97 12.50 2.92 -1.63
C GLU A 97 11.10 2.37 -1.32
N HIS A 98 10.08 3.12 -1.73
CA HIS A 98 8.67 2.74 -1.70
C HIS A 98 8.30 2.02 -3.02
N ASP A 99 8.59 0.74 -3.12
CA ASP A 99 8.47 -0.06 -4.36
C ASP A 99 7.43 -1.20 -4.27
N ASP A 100 6.93 -1.51 -3.09
CA ASP A 100 6.05 -2.66 -2.84
C ASP A 100 4.72 -2.63 -3.60
N LEU A 101 4.18 -1.43 -3.86
CA LEU A 101 2.98 -1.20 -4.66
C LEU A 101 3.02 0.20 -5.28
N LYS A 102 2.70 0.29 -6.57
CA LYS A 102 2.55 1.55 -7.30
C LYS A 102 1.14 1.65 -7.89
N LEU A 103 0.42 2.70 -7.51
CA LEU A 103 -0.96 2.97 -7.91
C LEU A 103 -1.00 4.29 -8.69
N LEU A 104 -1.36 4.22 -9.98
CA LEU A 104 -1.59 5.40 -10.80
C LEU A 104 -3.04 5.85 -10.66
N LEU A 105 -3.24 7.11 -10.30
CA LEU A 105 -4.53 7.76 -10.26
C LEU A 105 -4.67 8.67 -11.47
N THR A 106 -5.81 8.62 -12.13
CA THR A 106 -6.13 9.46 -13.28
C THR A 106 -7.52 10.10 -13.13
N ARG A 107 -7.66 11.34 -13.59
CA ARG A 107 -8.98 11.99 -13.75
C ARG A 107 -9.00 12.91 -14.97
N PRO A 108 -10.13 13.05 -15.67
CA PRO A 108 -10.24 14.02 -16.76
C PRO A 108 -10.05 15.46 -16.28
N ALA A 109 -9.34 16.27 -17.04
CA ALA A 109 -9.13 17.69 -16.75
C ALA A 109 -10.41 18.52 -16.92
N SER A 110 -11.38 18.01 -17.70
CA SER A 110 -12.72 18.61 -17.84
C SER A 110 -13.52 18.62 -16.53
N ALA A 111 -13.13 17.81 -15.55
CA ALA A 111 -13.74 17.81 -14.22
C ALA A 111 -13.23 18.96 -13.31
N GLY A 112 -12.48 19.93 -13.87
CA GLY A 112 -11.83 20.99 -13.12
C GLY A 112 -10.51 20.54 -12.47
N ALA A 113 -9.69 21.53 -12.07
CA ALA A 113 -8.49 21.27 -11.30
C ALA A 113 -8.88 20.57 -9.98
N PRO A 114 -8.10 19.56 -9.53
CA PRO A 114 -8.35 18.96 -8.23
C PRO A 114 -8.14 20.01 -7.13
N GLU A 115 -9.06 20.09 -6.18
CA GLU A 115 -8.88 20.93 -5.00
C GLU A 115 -7.66 20.44 -4.22
N GLU A 116 -6.69 21.33 -4.02
CA GLU A 116 -5.61 21.16 -3.04
C GLU A 116 -6.16 21.47 -1.63
N GLY A 117 -5.48 20.99 -0.60
CA GLY A 117 -5.85 21.26 0.79
C GLY A 117 -5.99 22.76 1.06
N VAL A 118 -6.80 23.11 2.06
CA VAL A 118 -6.74 24.45 2.65
C VAL A 118 -5.28 24.70 3.08
N ASP A 119 -4.75 25.88 2.75
CA ASP A 119 -3.36 26.37 2.96
C ASP A 119 -2.31 26.07 1.86
N GLY A 120 -2.72 25.72 0.63
CA GLY A 120 -1.76 25.55 -0.47
C GLY A 120 -0.80 24.37 -0.26
N VAL A 121 -1.14 23.51 0.71
CA VAL A 121 -0.56 22.19 0.91
C VAL A 121 -1.44 21.22 0.13
N PRO A 122 -0.90 20.42 -0.81
CA PRO A 122 -1.70 19.43 -1.52
C PRO A 122 -2.43 18.55 -0.49
N PHE A 123 -3.67 18.13 -0.76
CA PHE A 123 -4.29 17.09 0.07
C PHE A 123 -3.43 15.81 -0.05
N ALA A 124 -2.56 15.67 0.94
CA ALA A 124 -1.50 14.69 1.23
C ALA A 124 -0.43 15.58 1.87
N VAL A 125 -0.33 15.71 3.18
CA VAL A 125 0.35 14.74 4.02
C VAL A 125 -0.08 15.04 5.46
N ASP A 126 -0.84 14.15 6.09
CA ASP A 126 -0.76 14.00 7.56
C ASP A 126 -0.06 12.66 7.75
N VAL A 127 1.27 12.69 7.63
CA VAL A 127 2.11 11.59 8.06
C VAL A 127 2.42 11.94 9.50
N ASP A 128 1.76 11.25 10.43
CA ASP A 128 2.28 11.08 11.79
C ASP A 128 3.67 10.47 11.65
N LEU A 129 4.70 11.31 11.46
CA LEU A 129 6.08 10.95 11.62
C LEU A 129 6.28 10.79 13.12
N TYR A 130 5.99 9.61 13.64
CA TYR A 130 6.55 9.23 14.93
C TYR A 130 8.07 9.24 14.77
N GLU A 131 8.71 10.08 15.58
CA GLU A 131 10.14 10.29 15.69
C GLU A 131 10.91 8.96 15.60
N LEU A 132 11.89 8.89 14.69
CA LEU A 132 12.87 7.82 14.65
C LEU A 132 13.69 7.88 15.96
N PRO A 133 13.82 6.79 16.74
CA PRO A 133 14.86 6.74 17.76
C PRO A 133 16.24 6.69 17.07
N GLU A 134 17.20 7.42 17.63
CA GLU A 134 18.58 7.57 17.14
C GLU A 134 19.28 6.24 16.77
N PRO A 135 20.28 6.26 15.86
CA PRO A 135 20.89 5.04 15.33
C PRO A 135 21.74 4.34 16.39
N LEU A 136 21.29 3.16 16.81
CA LEU A 136 22.14 2.19 17.51
C LEU A 136 23.25 1.71 16.55
N ALA A 137 24.50 1.97 16.92
CA ALA A 137 25.67 1.48 16.21
C ALA A 137 25.71 -0.05 16.19
N LEU A 138 25.84 -0.64 14.99
CA LEU A 138 26.00 -2.09 14.81
C LEU A 138 27.48 -2.47 14.61
N PRO A 139 27.94 -3.62 15.14
CA PRO A 139 29.30 -4.14 14.90
C PRO A 139 29.44 -4.71 13.47
N PRO A 140 30.67 -4.87 12.96
CA PRO A 140 30.91 -5.14 11.54
C PRO A 140 30.55 -6.57 11.12
N VAL A 141 30.06 -6.65 9.89
CA VAL A 141 29.52 -7.82 9.19
C VAL A 141 30.66 -8.61 8.56
N ASP A 142 30.82 -9.86 8.97
CA ASP A 142 31.41 -10.90 8.13
C ASP A 142 30.83 -12.24 8.57
N SER A 143 29.73 -12.68 7.95
CA SER A 143 29.39 -14.10 7.97
C SER A 143 28.55 -14.51 6.76
N PRO A 144 29.00 -15.48 5.94
CA PRO A 144 28.29 -15.97 4.75
C PRO A 144 27.01 -16.78 5.05
N ASP A 145 26.62 -16.92 6.32
CA ASP A 145 25.46 -17.72 6.77
C ASP A 145 24.09 -17.12 6.43
N ALA A 146 24.01 -15.80 6.16
CA ALA A 146 22.74 -15.12 5.89
C ALA A 146 22.02 -15.66 4.63
N THR A 147 22.74 -16.29 3.71
CA THR A 147 22.15 -16.86 2.49
C THR A 147 21.50 -18.22 2.75
N GLN A 148 21.94 -18.98 3.76
CA GLN A 148 21.34 -20.29 4.09
C GLN A 148 20.06 -20.17 4.92
N GLU A 149 19.95 -19.19 5.82
CA GLU A 149 18.70 -18.95 6.55
C GLU A 149 17.55 -18.56 5.62
N ARG A 150 17.85 -17.83 4.54
CA ARG A 150 16.87 -17.51 3.50
C ARG A 150 16.27 -18.76 2.89
N LEU A 151 17.01 -19.85 2.71
CA LEU A 151 16.49 -21.09 2.09
C LEU A 151 15.92 -22.11 3.08
N ARG A 152 16.41 -22.17 4.33
CA ARG A 152 15.96 -23.15 5.31
C ARG A 152 14.55 -22.87 5.84
N SER A 153 14.14 -21.61 5.92
CA SER A 153 12.78 -21.23 6.36
C SER A 153 11.69 -21.65 5.35
N TYR A 154 12.04 -22.09 4.14
CA TYR A 154 11.10 -22.54 3.10
C TYR A 154 10.89 -24.06 3.04
N ARG A 155 11.47 -24.87 3.94
CA ARG A 155 11.42 -26.35 3.87
C ARG A 155 10.66 -27.09 4.98
N GLN A 156 9.71 -26.44 5.64
CA GLN A 156 8.73 -27.17 6.46
C GLN A 156 7.29 -26.82 6.05
N PRO A 157 6.60 -27.69 5.28
CA PRO A 157 5.16 -27.74 5.31
C PRO A 157 4.76 -28.31 6.68
N GLY A 158 4.27 -27.46 7.58
CA GLY A 158 3.53 -27.91 8.75
C GLY A 158 2.30 -28.67 8.29
N SER A 159 2.23 -29.95 8.64
CA SER A 159 1.20 -30.91 8.26
C SER A 159 -0.22 -30.34 8.24
N ALA A 160 -0.90 -30.60 7.11
CA ALA A 160 -2.34 -30.45 6.98
C ALA A 160 -3.06 -31.11 8.16
N GLY A 161 -3.88 -30.32 8.86
CA GLY A 161 -4.82 -30.82 9.84
C GLY A 161 -5.80 -31.80 9.18
N THR A 162 -5.89 -32.98 9.77
CA THR A 162 -6.83 -34.06 9.44
C THR A 162 -8.28 -33.56 9.32
N PRO A 163 -9.04 -33.90 8.26
CA PRO A 163 -10.46 -33.56 8.19
C PRO A 163 -11.27 -34.40 9.19
N LEU A 164 -12.02 -33.73 10.07
CA LEU A 164 -12.96 -34.34 10.99
C LEU A 164 -14.09 -35.05 10.21
N ARG A 165 -14.26 -36.35 10.48
CA ARG A 165 -15.38 -37.17 9.98
C ARG A 165 -16.72 -36.60 10.46
N ARG A 166 -17.67 -36.43 9.51
CA ARG A 166 -19.11 -36.33 9.79
C ARG A 166 -19.58 -37.53 10.62
N ARG A 167 -20.26 -37.27 11.73
CA ARG A 167 -21.16 -38.24 12.37
C ARG A 167 -22.59 -37.94 11.91
N SER A 168 -23.21 -38.94 11.30
CA SER A 168 -24.66 -39.01 11.14
C SER A 168 -25.28 -39.45 12.47
N PHE A 169 -26.37 -38.80 12.88
CA PHE A 169 -27.41 -39.37 13.74
C PHE A 169 -28.73 -39.23 12.99
#